data_AF-A0A535YDU4-F1
#
_entry.id   AF-A0A535YDU4-F1
#
_cell.length_a   1.000
_cell.length_b   1.000
_cell.length_c   1.000
_cell.angle_alpha   90.00
_cell.angle_beta   90.00
_cell.angle_gamma   90.00
#
_symmetry.space_group_name_H-M   'P 1'
#
loop_
_entity.id
_entity.type
_entity.pdbx_description
1 polymer ?
#
loop_
_entity_poly.entity_id
_entity_poly.type
_entity_poly.pdbx_seq_one_letter_code
_entity_poly.pdbx_strand_id
1 'polypeptide(L)' 'MDVQVYNAGILSPRPFFELPVEEWDRVFAVNARGTFLCVQTVGRHMREQRGGSIVNVASTGPSNVPLASFWAMSRTKRD' A
#
# COMPACT_ATOMS: atom_id res chain seq x y z
N MET A 1 8.49 -10.35 -14.18
CA MET A 1 8.98 -9.67 -12.95
C MET A 1 8.74 -10.60 -11.78
N ASP A 2 9.80 -11.00 -11.08
CA ASP A 2 9.73 -12.14 -10.14
C ASP A 2 9.24 -11.74 -8.75
N VAL A 3 9.63 -10.53 -8.27
CA VAL A 3 9.19 -9.96 -6.99
C VAL A 3 9.06 -8.43 -7.11
N GLN A 4 7.91 -7.87 -6.75
CA GLN A 4 7.71 -6.43 -6.53
C GLN A 4 7.49 -6.18 -5.02
N VAL A 5 8.31 -5.30 -4.45
CA VAL A 5 8.13 -4.78 -3.09
C VAL A 5 7.61 -3.35 -3.17
N TYR A 6 6.50 -3.06 -2.48
CA TYR A 6 5.99 -1.70 -2.34
C TYR A 6 6.29 -1.15 -0.95
N ASN A 7 6.97 0.01 -0.87
CA ASN A 7 7.40 0.64 0.39
C ASN A 7 7.16 2.18 0.41
N ALA A 8 6.45 2.75 -0.56
CA ALA A 8 6.17 4.18 -0.55
C ALA A 8 4.98 4.47 0.40
N GLY A 9 5.30 4.92 1.62
CA GLY A 9 4.32 5.30 2.64
C GLY A 9 4.63 6.68 3.24
N ILE A 10 3.62 7.52 3.38
CA ILE A 10 3.68 8.77 4.13
C ILE A 10 2.72 8.73 5.33
N LEU A 11 3.07 9.45 6.39
CA LEU A 11 2.28 9.59 7.62
C LEU A 11 1.93 11.06 7.82
N SER A 12 0.73 11.34 8.33
CA SER A 12 0.44 12.64 8.95
C SER A 12 0.82 12.60 10.44
N PRO A 13 1.63 13.54 10.94
CA PRO A 13 1.94 13.63 12.36
C PRO A 13 0.84 14.34 13.17
N ARG A 14 -0.24 14.83 12.54
CA ARG A 14 -1.26 15.64 13.21
C ARG A 14 -2.22 14.79 14.05
N PRO A 15 -2.71 15.31 15.19
CA PRO A 15 -3.83 14.71 15.91
C PRO A 15 -5.08 14.59 15.03
N PHE A 16 -5.90 13.56 15.26
CA PHE A 16 -7.05 13.25 14.41
C PHE A 16 -8.03 14.43 14.22
N PHE A 17 -8.33 15.16 15.29
CA PHE A 17 -9.26 16.31 15.23
C PHE A 17 -8.69 17.56 14.56
N GLU A 18 -7.37 17.60 14.33
CA GLU A 18 -6.66 18.70 13.68
C GLU A 18 -6.19 18.33 12.27
N LEU A 19 -6.55 17.13 11.79
CA LEU A 19 -6.16 16.63 10.48
C LEU A 19 -7.05 17.22 9.39
N PRO A 20 -6.53 18.06 8.48
CA PRO A 20 -7.30 18.53 7.36
C PRO A 20 -7.57 17.40 6.37
N VAL A 21 -8.72 17.46 5.71
CA VAL A 21 -9.15 16.47 4.73
C VAL A 21 -8.13 16.36 3.59
N GLU A 22 -7.51 17.46 3.18
CA GLU A 22 -6.52 17.49 2.10
C GLU A 22 -5.26 16.69 2.45
N GLU A 23 -4.87 16.68 3.72
CA GLU A 23 -3.73 15.91 4.20
C GLU A 23 -4.07 14.42 4.32
N TRP A 24 -5.28 14.11 4.80
CA TRP A 24 -5.84 12.76 4.76
C TRP A 24 -5.85 12.20 3.33
N ASP A 25 -6.41 12.96 2.39
CA ASP A 25 -6.50 12.59 0.99
C ASP A 25 -5.11 12.37 0.37
N ARG A 26 -4.13 13.21 0.72
CA ARG A 26 -2.75 13.03 0.27
C ARG A 26 -2.14 11.72 0.79
N VAL A 27 -2.33 11.40 2.07
CA VAL A 27 -1.87 10.14 2.66
C VAL A 27 -2.49 8.94 1.93
N PHE A 28 -3.80 8.98 1.67
CA PHE A 28 -4.48 7.90 0.94
C PHE A 28 -4.12 7.83 -0.54
N ALA A 29 -3.89 8.98 -1.18
CA ALA A 29 -3.45 9.04 -2.57
C ALA A 29 -2.10 8.33 -2.76
N VAL A 30 -1.16 8.49 -1.82
CA VAL A 30 0.15 7.83 -1.86
C VAL A 30 0.06 6.38 -1.42
N ASN A 31 -0.48 6.13 -0.22
CA ASN A 31 -0.38 4.84 0.45
C ASN A 31 -1.36 3.80 -0.11
N ALA A 32 -2.57 4.22 -0.49
CA ALA A 32 -3.62 3.31 -0.96
C ALA A 32 -3.75 3.36 -2.48
N ARG A 33 -4.01 4.54 -3.05
CA ARG A 33 -4.23 4.69 -4.49
C ARG A 33 -2.98 4.37 -5.30
N GLY A 34 -1.82 4.85 -4.87
CA GLY A 34 -0.53 4.53 -5.50
C GLY A 34 -0.29 3.01 -5.53
N THR A 35 -0.44 2.35 -4.40
CA THR A 35 -0.30 0.89 -4.28
C THR A 35 -1.26 0.14 -5.21
N PHE A 36 -2.54 0.53 -5.24
CA PHE A 36 -3.53 -0.08 -6.11
C PHE A 36 -3.15 0.01 -7.60
N LEU A 37 -2.72 1.18 -8.06
CA LEU A 37 -2.32 1.40 -9.46
C LEU A 37 -1.07 0.60 -9.83
N CYS A 38 -0.08 0.54 -8.95
CA CYS A 38 1.12 -0.28 -9.14
C CYS A 38 0.78 -1.77 -9.21
N VAL A 39 -0.02 -2.28 -8.26
CA VAL A 39 -0.46 -3.68 -8.23
C VAL A 39 -1.28 -4.02 -9.47
N GLN A 40 -2.14 -3.13 -9.95
CA GLN A 40 -2.92 -3.37 -11.17
C GLN A 40 -2.03 -3.50 -12.41
N THR A 41 -0.97 -2.70 -12.48
CA THR A 41 -0.03 -2.71 -13.62
C THR A 41 0.85 -3.96 -13.59
N VAL A 42 1.46 -4.25 -12.44
CA VAL A 42 2.31 -5.43 -12.25
C VAL A 42 1.48 -6.71 -12.40
N GLY A 43 0.28 -6.75 -11.83
CA GLY A 43 -0.63 -7.89 -11.93
C GLY A 43 -1.08 -8.19 -13.36
N ARG A 44 -1.21 -7.18 -14.23
CA ARG A 44 -1.43 -7.39 -15.67
C ARG A 44 -0.27 -8.14 -16.31
N HIS A 45 0.95 -7.71 -16.05
CA HIS A 45 2.15 -8.34 -16.59
C HIS A 45 2.36 -9.78 -16.06
N MET A 46 2.16 -9.99 -14.77
CA MET A 46 2.24 -11.33 -14.16
C MET A 46 1.17 -12.29 -14.69
N ARG A 47 -0.02 -11.77 -15.03
CA ARG A 47 -1.07 -12.57 -15.66
C ARG A 47 -0.62 -13.09 -17.02
N GLU A 48 0.03 -12.27 -17.83
CA GLU A 48 0.58 -12.66 -19.14
C GLU A 48 1.72 -13.68 -18.98
N GLN A 49 2.58 -13.49 -17.97
CA GLN A 49 3.72 -14.37 -17.68
C GLN A 49 3.36 -15.65 -16.93
N ARG A 50 2.09 -15.80 -16.51
CA ARG A 50 1.59 -16.91 -15.67
C ARG A 50 2.39 -17.14 -14.38
N GLY A 51 3.05 -16.11 -13.86
CA GLY A 51 3.88 -16.27 -12.68
C GLY A 51 4.32 -14.96 -12.02
N GLY A 52 4.66 -15.10 -10.74
CA GLY A 52 5.33 -14.06 -9.93
C GLY A 52 4.70 -13.88 -8.54
N SER A 53 5.33 -13.02 -7.74
CA SER A 53 4.83 -12.62 -6.41
C SER A 53 4.77 -11.10 -6.22
N ILE A 54 3.70 -10.62 -5.58
CA ILE A 54 3.59 -9.23 -5.09
C ILE A 54 3.61 -9.23 -3.57
N VAL A 55 4.48 -8.41 -2.99
CA VAL A 55 4.59 -8.19 -1.54
C VAL A 55 4.34 -6.72 -1.23
N ASN A 56 3.26 -6.45 -0.50
CA ASN A 56 3.00 -5.12 0.07
C ASN A 56 3.42 -5.10 1.53
N VAL A 57 4.21 -4.09 1.91
CA VAL A 57 4.62 -3.88 3.30
C VAL A 57 3.51 -3.12 4.03
N ALA A 58 2.90 -3.79 4.99
CA ALA A 58 1.93 -3.22 5.92
C ALA A 58 2.63 -2.69 7.17
N SER A 59 2.11 -1.62 7.76
CA SER A 59 2.53 -1.17 9.09
C SER A 59 1.34 -1.24 10.04
N THR A 60 1.51 -1.94 11.15
CA THR A 60 0.79 -1.72 12.39
C THR A 60 1.59 -0.67 13.15
N GLY A 61 1.22 0.61 13.04
CA GLY A 61 1.92 1.61 13.84
C GLY A 61 1.56 1.47 15.31
N PRO A 62 2.29 2.19 16.18
CA PRO A 62 2.15 1.98 17.61
C PRO A 62 0.71 2.29 18.05
N SER A 63 0.20 1.53 19.02
CA SER A 63 -1.20 1.56 19.49
C SER A 63 -1.67 2.94 19.97
N ASN A 64 -0.77 3.91 20.06
CA ASN A 64 -0.97 5.29 20.49
C ASN A 64 -1.00 6.32 19.33
N VAL A 65 -0.76 5.92 18.07
CA VAL A 65 -1.01 6.78 16.90
C VAL A 65 -2.34 6.38 16.25
N PRO A 66 -3.34 7.27 16.23
CA PRO A 66 -4.71 6.93 15.85
C PRO A 66 -4.93 6.37 14.42
N LEU A 67 -3.90 6.30 13.56
CA LEU A 67 -4.08 6.07 12.11
C LEU A 67 -3.16 5.02 11.47
N ALA A 68 -2.44 4.22 12.24
CA ALA A 68 -1.46 3.31 11.64
C ALA A 68 -1.97 1.85 11.52
N SER A 69 -2.95 1.66 10.67
CA SER A 69 -3.39 0.33 10.24
C SER A 69 -3.53 0.32 8.72
N PHE A 70 -2.49 -0.09 8.01
CA PHE A 70 -2.58 -0.22 6.55
C PHE A 70 -2.17 -1.62 6.08
N TRP A 71 -3.23 -2.38 5.80
CA TRP A 71 -3.41 -3.53 4.89
C TRP A 71 -2.17 -4.33 4.46
N ALA A 72 -2.16 -5.62 4.82
CA ALA A 72 -1.28 -6.63 4.25
C ALA A 72 -2.01 -7.40 3.15
N MET A 73 -1.44 -7.44 1.94
CA MET A 73 -1.91 -8.30 0.85
C MET A 73 -0.70 -8.98 0.21
N SER A 74 -0.62 -10.31 0.34
CA SER A 74 0.27 -11.16 -0.43
C SER A 74 -0.57 -11.91 -1.46
N ARG A 75 -0.15 -11.86 -2.73
CA ARG A 75 -0.75 -12.69 -3.77
C ARG A 75 0.35 -13.33 -4.59
N THR A 76 0.43 -14.64 -4.47
CA THR A 76 1.34 -15.48 -5.24
C THR A 76 0.51 -16.22 -6.27
N LYS A 77 0.89 -16.12 -7.55
CA LYS A 77 0.35 -16.98 -8.59
C LYS A 77 1.43 -18.01 -8.91
N ARG A 78 1.26 -19.23 -8.40
CA ARG A 78 2.02 -20.42 -8.80
C ARG A 78 1.11 -21.23 -9.71
N ASP A 79 1.60 -21.54 -10.90
CA ASP A 79 1.03 -22.59 -11.76
C ASP A 79 1.17 -23.96 -11.09
#